data_AF-B0XGV7-F1
#
_entry.id   AF-B0XGV7-F1
#
_cell.length_a   1.000
_cell.length_b   1.000
_cell.length_c   1.000
_cell.angle_alpha   90.00
_cell.angle_beta   90.00
_cell.angle_gamma   90.00
#
_symmetry.space_group_name_H-M   'P 1'
#
loop_
_entity.id
_entity.type
_entity.pdbx_description
1 polymer ?
#
loop_
_entity_poly.entity_id
_entity_poly.type
_entity_poly.pdbx_seq_one_letter_code
_entity_poly.pdbx_strand_id
1 'polypeptide(L)'
;EESEKLAELNKNILKRKAQLHEIEQGLPQKNSLYLNIILGDVNVSILNRSDKVRYKDDYEKFKLILNVIGLLLSFLNIVINYRALELAFIFLLVWYYCTLTIRESILKVNGSRIKGWWRLHHFISTASAGVLLIWPQGEPWQLFRTQFMYFNVYISLVQYMQFGYQKGVLYRLKALGERHDMDITIEGFHSWMWRGLSFLIPFLFIGYIFQAYNAWTLYKLTEHPDATWQIAVLSILFLILFVGNTTTTMLVIPQKLRGRIKERYRLMSLSWAMKARQHNKGAQYMSQLKSFPASLPAETWTRSVALRARTPRGGQEPN
;
A
#
# COMPACT_ATOMS: atom_id res chain seq x y z
N GLU A 1 44.13 5.84 12.60
CA GLU A 1 43.84 7.26 12.88
C GLU A 1 43.12 7.98 11.74
N GLU A 2 43.71 8.18 10.55
CA GLU A 2 43.00 8.89 9.45
C GLU A 2 41.73 8.17 8.96
N SER A 3 41.76 6.84 8.84
CA SER A 3 40.58 6.08 8.40
C SER A 3 39.43 6.10 9.40
N GLU A 4 39.73 6.17 10.71
CA GLU A 4 38.75 6.32 11.78
C GLU A 4 38.13 7.72 11.75
N LYS A 5 38.95 8.77 11.58
CA LYS A 5 38.47 10.16 11.41
C LYS A 5 37.56 10.28 10.18
N LEU A 6 37.89 9.62 9.07
CA LEU A 6 37.05 9.53 7.86
C LEU A 6 35.72 8.78 8.10
N ALA A 7 35.74 7.68 8.84
CA ALA A 7 34.54 6.92 9.17
C ALA A 7 33.60 7.73 10.09
N GLU A 8 34.15 8.43 11.07
CA GLU A 8 33.41 9.31 11.97
C GLU A 8 32.82 10.52 11.24
N LEU A 9 33.58 11.13 10.34
CA LEU A 9 33.09 12.24 9.51
C LEU A 9 31.90 11.80 8.63
N ASN A 10 31.99 10.63 8.00
CA ASN A 10 30.90 10.07 7.19
C ASN A 10 29.64 9.79 8.02
N LYS A 11 29.82 9.25 9.24
CA LYS A 11 28.72 9.03 10.20
C LYS A 11 28.04 10.34 10.58
N ASN A 12 28.83 11.39 10.84
CA ASN A 12 28.32 12.72 11.18
C ASN A 12 27.60 13.39 10.00
N ILE A 13 28.10 13.24 8.77
CA ILE A 13 27.42 13.71 7.55
C ILE A 13 26.07 12.98 7.39
N LEU A 14 26.03 11.67 7.59
CA LEU A 14 24.79 10.89 7.50
C LEU A 14 23.77 11.34 8.56
N LYS A 15 24.21 11.56 9.80
CA LYS A 15 23.36 12.05 10.91
C LYS A 15 22.82 13.45 10.62
N ARG A 16 23.65 14.38 10.17
CA ARG A 16 23.22 15.74 9.81
C ARG A 16 22.26 15.74 8.61
N LYS A 17 22.48 14.89 7.60
CA LYS A 17 21.54 14.70 6.49
C LYS A 17 20.18 14.18 6.97
N ALA A 18 20.17 13.22 7.91
CA ALA A 18 18.92 12.73 8.51
C ALA A 18 18.19 13.83 9.29
N GLN A 19 18.91 14.62 10.10
CA GLN A 19 18.34 15.77 10.84
C GLN A 19 17.80 16.86 9.91
N LEU A 20 18.53 17.20 8.85
CA LEU A 20 18.06 18.15 7.83
C LEU A 20 16.78 17.66 7.16
N HIS A 21 16.68 16.36 6.88
CA HIS A 21 15.46 15.78 6.32
C HIS A 21 14.27 15.81 7.30
N GLU A 22 14.51 15.62 8.61
CA GLU A 22 13.47 15.81 9.63
C GLU A 22 13.02 17.27 9.73
N ILE A 23 13.96 18.23 9.67
CA ILE A 23 13.65 19.67 9.68
C ILE A 23 12.85 20.07 8.43
N GLU A 24 13.27 19.60 7.25
CA GLU A 24 12.56 19.84 5.98
C GLU A 24 11.12 19.32 6.02
N GLN A 25 10.88 18.18 6.67
CA GLN A 25 9.54 17.63 6.87
C GLN A 25 8.69 18.42 7.87
N GLY A 26 9.31 19.24 8.72
CA GLY A 26 8.66 20.17 9.65
C GLY A 26 8.35 21.54 9.06
N LEU A 27 8.96 21.90 7.91
CA LEU A 27 8.77 23.20 7.27
C LEU A 27 7.48 23.27 6.43
N PRO A 28 6.88 24.47 6.31
CA PRO A 28 5.72 24.68 5.47
C PRO A 28 6.04 24.41 4.00
N GLN A 29 5.27 23.51 3.40
CA GLN A 29 5.40 23.14 2.00
C GLN A 29 4.48 24.02 1.14
N LYS A 30 4.94 24.39 -0.06
CA LYS A 30 4.13 25.16 -1.00
C LYS A 30 2.89 24.35 -1.39
N ASN A 31 1.75 25.02 -1.40
CA ASN A 31 0.50 24.44 -1.87
C ASN A 31 0.62 24.02 -3.34
N SER A 32 0.00 22.90 -3.69
CA SER A 32 -0.17 22.51 -5.09
C SER A 32 -1.20 23.43 -5.78
N LEU A 33 -1.07 23.66 -7.09
CA LEU A 33 -2.00 24.48 -7.89
C LEU A 33 -3.48 24.18 -7.62
N TYR A 34 -3.85 22.90 -7.52
CA TYR A 34 -5.22 22.47 -7.20
C TYR A 34 -5.73 23.04 -5.87
N LEU A 35 -4.92 23.00 -4.81
CA LEU A 35 -5.28 23.55 -3.50
C LEU A 35 -5.38 25.07 -3.53
N ASN A 36 -4.50 25.74 -4.27
CA ASN A 36 -4.57 27.19 -4.42
C ASN A 36 -5.83 27.64 -5.17
N ILE A 37 -6.27 26.86 -6.16
CA ILE A 37 -7.50 27.16 -6.89
C ILE A 37 -8.73 27.01 -5.98
N ILE A 38 -8.78 25.99 -5.11
CA ILE A 38 -9.96 25.69 -4.29
C ILE A 38 -9.99 26.48 -2.98
N LEU A 39 -8.87 26.57 -2.28
CA LEU A 39 -8.77 27.16 -0.95
C LEU A 39 -8.22 28.59 -0.98
N GLY A 40 -7.75 29.06 -2.15
CA GLY A 40 -7.04 30.33 -2.25
C GLY A 40 -5.63 30.26 -1.66
N ASP A 41 -5.08 31.43 -1.34
CA ASP A 41 -3.74 31.57 -0.74
C ASP A 41 -3.73 31.28 0.77
N VAL A 42 -4.33 30.16 1.17
CA VAL A 42 -4.37 29.72 2.58
C VAL A 42 -3.33 28.64 2.80
N ASN A 43 -2.44 28.84 3.78
CA ASN A 43 -1.44 27.84 4.14
C ASN A 43 -2.07 26.66 4.88
N VAL A 44 -2.13 25.50 4.23
CA VAL A 44 -2.67 24.25 4.80
C VAL A 44 -1.58 23.36 5.43
N SER A 45 -0.38 23.88 5.63
CA SER A 45 0.70 23.17 6.29
C SER A 45 0.44 23.05 7.79
N ILE A 46 0.25 21.81 8.24
CA ILE A 46 0.12 21.44 9.63
C ILE A 46 1.53 21.23 10.17
N LEU A 47 2.08 22.17 10.95
CA LEU A 47 3.48 22.10 11.40
C LEU A 47 3.68 21.03 12.48
N ASN A 48 2.70 20.83 13.35
CA ASN A 48 2.77 19.90 14.47
C ASN A 48 2.57 18.44 14.04
N ARG A 49 3.50 17.56 14.43
CA ARG A 49 3.46 16.12 14.08
C ARG A 49 2.22 15.42 14.64
N SER A 50 1.76 15.76 15.85
CA SER A 50 0.56 15.13 16.41
C SER A 50 -0.71 15.52 15.66
N ASP A 51 -0.81 16.77 15.20
CA ASP A 51 -1.94 17.25 14.39
C ASP A 51 -1.95 16.62 12.99
N LYS A 52 -0.78 16.37 12.37
CA LYS A 52 -0.67 15.63 11.11
C LYS A 52 -1.25 14.22 11.24
N VAL A 53 -0.90 13.52 12.33
CA VAL A 53 -1.40 12.16 12.61
C VAL A 53 -2.91 12.19 12.90
N ARG A 54 -3.39 13.15 13.69
CA ARG A 54 -4.82 13.30 13.96
C ARG A 54 -5.64 13.53 12.69
N TYR A 55 -5.20 14.46 11.84
CA TYR A 55 -5.86 14.75 10.56
C TYR A 55 -5.94 13.51 9.67
N LYS A 56 -4.85 12.73 9.62
CA LYS A 56 -4.81 11.47 8.91
C LYS A 56 -5.81 10.45 9.48
N ASP A 57 -5.85 10.29 10.80
CA ASP A 57 -6.77 9.34 11.44
C ASP A 57 -8.23 9.75 11.20
N ASP A 58 -8.53 11.05 11.19
CA ASP A 58 -9.87 11.57 10.87
C ASP A 58 -10.23 11.38 9.40
N TYR A 59 -9.25 11.45 8.48
CA TYR A 59 -9.44 11.06 7.08
C TYR A 59 -9.72 9.56 6.92
N GLU A 60 -9.00 8.69 7.63
CA GLU A 60 -9.23 7.24 7.61
C GLU A 60 -10.59 6.87 8.20
N LYS A 61 -10.98 7.48 9.32
CA LYS A 61 -12.33 7.33 9.92
C LYS A 61 -13.41 7.81 8.97
N PHE A 62 -13.21 8.96 8.32
CA PHE A 62 -14.14 9.50 7.33
C PHE A 62 -14.42 8.51 6.21
N LYS A 63 -13.39 7.92 5.60
CA LYS A 63 -13.57 6.87 4.58
C LYS A 63 -14.40 5.70 5.09
N LEU A 64 -14.10 5.21 6.29
CA LEU A 64 -14.81 4.06 6.87
C LEU A 64 -16.30 4.37 7.12
N ILE A 65 -16.59 5.51 7.75
CA ILE A 65 -17.97 5.93 8.04
C ILE A 65 -18.76 6.05 6.74
N LEU A 66 -18.19 6.73 5.74
CA LEU A 66 -18.86 6.94 4.47
C LEU A 66 -19.02 5.65 3.67
N ASN A 67 -18.07 4.72 3.77
CA ASN A 67 -18.21 3.40 3.16
C ASN A 67 -19.38 2.61 3.77
N VAL A 68 -19.56 2.66 5.09
CA VAL A 68 -20.69 2.00 5.77
C VAL A 68 -22.02 2.64 5.37
N ILE A 69 -22.10 3.98 5.35
CA ILE A 69 -23.31 4.69 4.89
C ILE A 69 -23.60 4.34 3.43
N GLY A 70 -22.59 4.34 2.57
CA GLY A 70 -22.71 3.99 1.15
C GLY A 70 -23.21 2.56 0.93
N LEU A 71 -22.71 1.60 1.71
CA LEU A 71 -23.18 0.22 1.68
C LEU A 71 -24.67 0.11 2.04
N LEU A 72 -25.10 0.77 3.13
CA LEU A 72 -26.49 0.75 3.58
C LEU A 72 -27.42 1.41 2.56
N LEU A 73 -27.04 2.57 2.01
CA LEU A 73 -27.83 3.25 0.99
C LEU A 73 -27.88 2.47 -0.32
N SER A 74 -26.80 1.83 -0.74
CA SER A 74 -26.79 0.98 -1.94
C SER A 74 -27.74 -0.21 -1.78
N PHE A 75 -27.71 -0.86 -0.62
CA PHE A 75 -28.63 -1.96 -0.32
C PHE A 75 -30.08 -1.48 -0.27
N LEU A 76 -30.34 -0.34 0.37
CA LEU A 76 -31.68 0.24 0.44
C LEU A 76 -32.22 0.59 -0.95
N ASN A 77 -31.38 1.11 -1.86
CA ASN A 77 -31.77 1.38 -3.25
C ASN A 77 -32.06 0.11 -4.07
N ILE A 78 -31.52 -1.05 -3.69
CA ILE A 78 -31.88 -2.32 -4.34
C ILE A 78 -33.29 -2.74 -3.95
N VAL A 79 -33.63 -2.60 -2.66
CA VAL A 79 -34.94 -3.02 -2.11
C VAL A 79 -36.04 -2.02 -2.43
N ILE A 80 -35.72 -0.72 -2.35
CA ILE A 80 -36.67 0.39 -2.52
C ILE A 80 -36.34 1.13 -3.81
N ASN A 81 -37.29 1.13 -4.74
CA ASN A 81 -37.20 1.95 -5.95
C ASN A 81 -37.80 3.34 -5.70
N TYR A 82 -37.00 4.23 -5.09
CA TYR A 82 -37.40 5.60 -4.82
C TYR A 82 -36.36 6.60 -5.34
N ARG A 83 -36.77 7.44 -6.29
CA ARG A 83 -35.88 8.34 -7.02
C ARG A 83 -35.08 9.30 -6.12
N ALA A 84 -35.70 9.85 -5.08
CA ALA A 84 -34.99 10.78 -4.20
C ALA A 84 -33.89 10.06 -3.40
N LEU A 85 -34.09 8.79 -3.06
CA LEU A 85 -33.07 7.97 -2.38
C LEU A 85 -31.87 7.70 -3.31
N GLU A 86 -32.13 7.45 -4.59
CA GLU A 86 -31.06 7.26 -5.59
C GLU A 86 -30.26 8.54 -5.77
N LEU A 87 -30.94 9.67 -5.94
CA LEU A 87 -30.30 10.98 -6.06
C LEU A 87 -29.50 11.33 -4.82
N ALA A 88 -30.04 11.06 -3.63
CA ALA A 88 -29.31 11.26 -2.38
C ALA A 88 -28.04 10.40 -2.32
N PHE A 89 -28.12 9.14 -2.77
CA PHE A 89 -26.95 8.26 -2.84
C PHE A 89 -25.90 8.74 -3.86
N ILE A 90 -26.32 9.11 -5.07
CA ILE A 90 -25.40 9.60 -6.11
C ILE A 90 -24.79 10.95 -5.69
N PHE A 91 -25.57 11.84 -5.09
CA PHE A 91 -25.09 13.09 -4.52
C PHE A 91 -24.06 12.83 -3.41
N LEU A 92 -24.30 11.84 -2.54
CA LEU A 92 -23.33 11.42 -1.53
C LEU A 92 -22.02 10.96 -2.16
N LEU A 93 -22.05 10.23 -3.29
CA LEU A 93 -20.83 9.83 -4.01
C LEU A 93 -20.06 11.05 -4.54
N VAL A 94 -20.75 12.03 -5.13
CA VAL A 94 -20.13 13.28 -5.59
C VAL A 94 -19.45 13.98 -4.42
N TRP A 95 -20.20 14.20 -3.33
CA TRP A 95 -19.69 14.87 -2.14
C TRP A 95 -18.51 14.12 -1.52
N TYR A 96 -18.59 12.79 -1.42
CA TYR A 96 -17.54 11.93 -0.89
C TYR A 96 -16.25 12.08 -1.69
N TYR A 97 -16.29 11.89 -3.01
CA TYR A 97 -15.07 11.95 -3.83
C TYR A 97 -14.52 13.38 -3.92
N CYS A 98 -15.35 14.42 -3.99
CA CYS A 98 -14.90 15.82 -3.88
C CYS A 98 -14.17 16.08 -2.56
N THR A 99 -14.73 15.62 -1.43
CA THR A 99 -14.11 15.81 -0.12
C THR A 99 -12.78 15.05 -0.04
N LEU A 100 -12.74 13.85 -0.62
CA LEU A 100 -11.57 12.99 -0.61
C LEU A 100 -10.41 13.62 -1.41
N THR A 101 -10.66 14.18 -2.60
CA THR A 101 -9.61 14.85 -3.38
C THR A 101 -9.00 16.06 -2.65
N ILE A 102 -9.81 16.83 -1.92
CA ILE A 102 -9.35 17.95 -1.09
C ILE A 102 -8.50 17.43 0.08
N ARG A 103 -9.03 16.48 0.86
CA ARG A 103 -8.32 15.92 2.02
C ARG A 103 -7.00 15.26 1.64
N GLU A 104 -6.96 14.53 0.52
CA GLU A 104 -5.72 13.91 0.02
C GLU A 104 -4.69 14.91 -0.48
N SER A 105 -5.15 16.03 -1.06
CA SER A 105 -4.26 17.10 -1.49
C SER A 105 -3.61 17.76 -0.27
N ILE A 106 -4.38 18.01 0.80
CA ILE A 106 -3.84 18.49 2.09
C ILE A 106 -2.85 17.48 2.68
N LEU A 107 -3.19 16.19 2.70
CA LEU A 107 -2.29 15.14 3.18
C LEU A 107 -0.97 15.08 2.39
N LYS A 108 -1.01 15.34 1.08
CA LYS A 108 0.20 15.33 0.24
C LYS A 108 1.17 16.43 0.60
N VAL A 109 0.67 17.66 0.73
CA VAL A 109 1.48 18.82 1.14
C VAL A 109 2.06 18.59 2.54
N ASN A 110 1.36 17.83 3.38
CA ASN A 110 1.79 17.47 4.74
C ASN A 110 2.62 16.17 4.84
N GLY A 111 3.18 15.67 3.73
CA GLY A 111 4.15 14.59 3.72
C GLY A 111 3.59 13.17 3.47
N SER A 112 2.30 13.03 3.17
CA SER A 112 1.73 11.73 2.79
C SER A 112 2.19 11.29 1.39
N ARG A 113 2.70 10.06 1.27
CA ARG A 113 3.22 9.49 0.02
C ARG A 113 2.15 8.77 -0.79
N ILE A 114 1.09 9.48 -1.14
CA ILE A 114 0.02 8.98 -2.02
C ILE A 114 0.57 8.91 -3.46
N LYS A 115 0.35 7.77 -4.15
CA LYS A 115 0.73 7.58 -5.56
C LYS A 115 -0.19 8.39 -6.48
N GLY A 116 0.35 8.83 -7.61
CA GLY A 116 -0.37 9.65 -8.59
C GLY A 116 -1.66 9.01 -9.11
N TRP A 117 -1.63 7.71 -9.44
CA TRP A 117 -2.82 7.01 -9.95
C TRP A 117 -4.00 7.07 -8.97
N TRP A 118 -3.81 6.78 -7.69
CA TRP A 118 -4.91 6.76 -6.71
C TRP A 118 -5.56 8.14 -6.55
N ARG A 119 -4.74 9.19 -6.59
CA ARG A 119 -5.28 10.56 -6.62
C ARG A 119 -6.09 10.81 -7.90
N LEU A 120 -5.52 10.49 -9.06
CA LEU A 120 -6.19 10.69 -10.35
C LEU A 120 -7.50 9.89 -10.43
N HIS A 121 -7.50 8.66 -9.92
CA HIS A 121 -8.68 7.80 -9.79
C HIS A 121 -9.81 8.53 -9.04
N HIS A 122 -9.53 9.18 -7.91
CA HIS A 122 -10.56 9.93 -7.18
C HIS A 122 -11.10 11.13 -7.96
N PHE A 123 -10.28 11.83 -8.73
CA PHE A 123 -10.76 12.89 -9.62
C PHE A 123 -11.67 12.37 -10.72
N ILE A 124 -11.30 11.24 -11.34
CA ILE A 124 -12.12 10.59 -12.37
C ILE A 124 -13.43 10.08 -11.75
N SER A 125 -13.40 9.54 -10.52
CA SER A 125 -14.59 9.13 -9.78
C SER A 125 -15.50 10.29 -9.42
N THR A 126 -14.96 11.47 -9.07
CA THR A 126 -15.75 12.71 -8.91
C THR A 126 -16.48 13.07 -10.20
N ALA A 127 -15.77 13.08 -11.34
CA ALA A 127 -16.38 13.37 -12.64
C ALA A 127 -17.47 12.33 -12.98
N SER A 128 -17.19 11.05 -12.75
CA SER A 128 -18.14 9.96 -12.99
C SER A 128 -19.40 10.11 -12.13
N ALA A 129 -19.26 10.40 -10.84
CA ALA A 129 -20.38 10.65 -9.95
C ALA A 129 -21.19 11.90 -10.36
N GLY A 130 -20.51 12.95 -10.84
CA GLY A 130 -21.15 14.16 -11.35
C GLY A 130 -21.99 13.89 -12.61
N VAL A 131 -21.44 13.12 -13.56
CA VAL A 131 -22.16 12.71 -14.78
C VAL A 131 -23.36 11.80 -14.44
N LEU A 132 -23.19 10.88 -13.47
CA LEU A 132 -24.30 10.06 -12.95
C LEU A 132 -25.42 10.93 -12.34
N LEU A 133 -25.06 11.98 -11.60
CA LEU A 133 -26.03 12.86 -10.93
C LEU A 133 -26.93 13.59 -11.94
N ILE A 134 -26.36 14.03 -13.06
CA ILE A 134 -27.07 14.75 -14.13
C ILE A 134 -27.63 13.83 -15.21
N TRP A 135 -27.50 12.50 -15.07
CA TRP A 135 -28.12 11.57 -16.01
C TRP A 135 -29.64 11.66 -15.87
N PRO A 136 -30.37 12.07 -16.93
CA PRO A 136 -31.82 12.16 -16.89
C PRO A 136 -32.48 10.82 -16.61
N GLN A 137 -33.69 10.87 -16.05
CA GLN A 137 -34.50 9.67 -15.90
C GLN A 137 -35.01 9.19 -17.25
N GLY A 138 -34.93 7.89 -17.47
CA GLY A 138 -35.37 7.23 -18.69
C GLY A 138 -35.11 5.72 -18.62
N GLU A 139 -35.53 5.01 -19.65
CA GLU A 139 -35.35 3.56 -19.75
C GLU A 139 -33.87 3.13 -19.63
N PRO A 140 -32.89 3.79 -20.28
CA PRO A 140 -31.48 3.42 -20.12
C PRO A 140 -30.97 3.47 -18.68
N TRP A 141 -31.46 4.42 -17.87
CA TRP A 141 -31.11 4.47 -16.45
C TRP A 141 -31.68 3.26 -15.72
N GLN A 142 -32.94 2.91 -15.95
CA GLN A 142 -33.58 1.77 -15.28
C GLN A 142 -32.89 0.44 -15.61
N LEU A 143 -32.42 0.27 -16.85
CA LEU A 143 -31.66 -0.90 -17.28
C LEU A 143 -30.30 -1.02 -16.57
N PHE A 144 -29.63 0.11 -16.28
CA PHE A 144 -28.31 0.11 -15.64
C PHE A 144 -28.35 0.18 -14.11
N ARG A 145 -29.39 0.81 -13.54
CA ARG A 145 -29.55 1.16 -12.13
C ARG A 145 -29.20 0.02 -11.19
N THR A 146 -29.85 -1.14 -11.35
CA THR A 146 -29.67 -2.27 -10.43
C THR A 146 -28.25 -2.82 -10.48
N GLN A 147 -27.66 -2.90 -11.68
CA GLN A 147 -26.25 -3.28 -11.85
C GLN A 147 -25.31 -2.31 -11.14
N PHE A 148 -25.57 -1.00 -11.26
CA PHE A 148 -24.80 0.03 -10.55
C PHE A 148 -24.90 -0.11 -9.03
N MET A 149 -26.09 -0.39 -8.48
CA MET A 149 -26.25 -0.58 -7.05
C MET A 149 -25.53 -1.84 -6.54
N TYR A 150 -25.60 -2.96 -7.27
CA TYR A 150 -24.81 -4.15 -6.95
C TYR A 150 -23.30 -3.89 -6.97
N PHE A 151 -22.83 -3.12 -7.96
CA PHE A 151 -21.43 -2.71 -8.01
C PHE A 151 -21.02 -1.89 -6.78
N ASN A 152 -21.86 -0.96 -6.33
CA ASN A 152 -21.56 -0.16 -5.13
C ASN A 152 -21.59 -1.00 -3.85
N VAL A 153 -22.52 -1.93 -3.70
CA VAL A 153 -22.48 -2.89 -2.58
C VAL A 153 -21.17 -3.68 -2.61
N TYR A 154 -20.81 -4.22 -3.77
CA TYR A 154 -19.59 -5.01 -3.93
C TYR A 154 -18.34 -4.20 -3.59
N ILE A 155 -18.18 -3.01 -4.16
CA ILE A 155 -16.98 -2.19 -3.93
C ILE A 155 -16.89 -1.74 -2.47
N SER A 156 -18.01 -1.47 -1.81
CA SER A 156 -18.01 -1.13 -0.39
C SER A 156 -17.55 -2.27 0.51
N LEU A 157 -17.90 -3.52 0.19
CA LEU A 157 -17.37 -4.69 0.88
C LEU A 157 -15.86 -4.83 0.66
N VAL A 158 -15.40 -4.67 -0.58
CA VAL A 158 -13.96 -4.71 -0.90
C VAL A 158 -13.20 -3.60 -0.18
N GLN A 159 -13.73 -2.38 -0.16
CA GLN A 159 -13.15 -1.22 0.55
C GLN A 159 -13.07 -1.47 2.06
N TYR A 160 -14.08 -2.09 2.67
CA TYR A 160 -14.04 -2.48 4.08
C TYR A 160 -12.93 -3.51 4.36
N MET A 161 -12.81 -4.54 3.52
CA MET A 161 -11.75 -5.54 3.62
C MET A 161 -10.37 -4.91 3.43
N GLN A 162 -10.23 -3.99 2.47
CA GLN A 162 -9.01 -3.22 2.24
C GLN A 162 -8.62 -2.41 3.47
N PHE A 163 -9.56 -1.68 4.06
CA PHE A 163 -9.30 -0.86 5.23
C PHE A 163 -8.77 -1.69 6.40
N GLY A 164 -9.49 -2.76 6.77
CA GLY A 164 -9.10 -3.64 7.88
C GLY A 164 -7.72 -4.26 7.67
N TYR A 165 -7.47 -4.77 6.47
CA TYR A 165 -6.18 -5.36 6.13
C TYR A 165 -5.04 -4.35 6.15
N GLN A 166 -5.21 -3.24 5.43
CA GLN A 166 -4.14 -2.26 5.24
C GLN A 166 -3.79 -1.56 6.56
N LYS A 167 -4.77 -1.28 7.42
CA LYS A 167 -4.53 -0.74 8.76
C LYS A 167 -3.63 -1.67 9.59
N GLY A 168 -3.91 -2.97 9.61
CA GLY A 168 -3.10 -3.95 10.34
C GLY A 168 -1.67 -4.08 9.80
N VAL A 169 -1.49 -4.06 8.47
CA VAL A 169 -0.16 -4.10 7.87
C VAL A 169 0.63 -2.82 8.10
N LEU A 170 -0.01 -1.65 7.94
CA LEU A 170 0.65 -0.37 8.20
C LEU A 170 1.09 -0.27 9.66
N TYR A 171 0.26 -0.72 10.60
CA TYR A 171 0.65 -0.80 12.02
C TYR A 171 1.92 -1.63 12.22
N ARG A 172 1.97 -2.85 11.67
CA ARG A 172 3.14 -3.73 11.76
C ARG A 172 4.39 -3.11 11.11
N LEU A 173 4.25 -2.52 9.92
CA LEU A 173 5.40 -1.92 9.21
C LEU A 173 5.93 -0.68 9.91
N LYS A 174 5.07 0.12 10.56
CA LYS A 174 5.50 1.24 11.40
C LYS A 174 6.23 0.77 12.66
N ALA A 175 5.72 -0.27 13.34
CA ALA A 175 6.39 -0.85 14.49
C ALA A 175 7.78 -1.42 14.15
N LEU A 176 7.99 -1.84 12.89
CA LEU A 176 9.27 -2.31 12.37
C LEU A 176 10.17 -1.17 11.82
N GLY A 177 9.71 0.08 11.82
CA GLY A 177 10.43 1.22 11.24
C GLY A 177 10.56 1.20 9.72
N GLU A 178 9.85 0.29 9.02
CA GLU A 178 9.94 0.14 7.56
C GLU A 178 9.04 1.10 6.76
N ARG A 179 8.15 1.83 7.44
CA ARG A 179 7.16 2.72 6.82
C ARG A 179 7.03 4.03 7.58
N HIS A 180 6.69 5.08 6.83
CA HIS A 180 6.50 6.42 7.38
C HIS A 180 5.13 6.53 8.07
N ASP A 181 5.06 7.31 9.14
CA ASP A 181 3.83 7.47 9.93
C ASP A 181 2.67 8.05 9.14
N MET A 182 2.96 8.76 8.04
CA MET A 182 1.99 9.42 7.14
C MET A 182 1.41 8.55 6.02
N ASP A 183 1.78 7.27 5.90
CA ASP A 183 1.25 6.38 4.85
C ASP A 183 -0.20 5.94 5.15
N ILE A 184 -1.14 6.28 4.27
CA ILE A 184 -2.59 6.02 4.41
C ILE A 184 -3.04 4.71 3.73
N THR A 185 -4.26 4.26 4.04
CA THR A 185 -4.89 3.18 3.26
C THR A 185 -5.32 3.70 1.89
N ILE A 186 -5.28 2.84 0.87
CA ILE A 186 -5.61 3.13 -0.53
C ILE A 186 -6.72 2.19 -1.02
N GLU A 187 -7.53 2.63 -1.97
CA GLU A 187 -8.62 1.83 -2.57
C GLU A 187 -8.15 0.76 -3.57
N GLY A 188 -6.84 0.52 -3.68
CA GLY A 188 -6.32 -0.61 -4.46
C GLY A 188 -5.11 -1.28 -3.85
N PHE A 189 -4.22 -1.77 -4.70
CA PHE A 189 -3.12 -2.62 -4.26
C PHE A 189 -1.76 -1.91 -4.31
N HIS A 190 -0.94 -2.10 -3.29
CA HIS A 190 0.40 -1.53 -3.19
C HIS A 190 1.48 -2.59 -2.93
N SER A 191 2.71 -2.29 -3.36
CA SER A 191 3.85 -3.19 -3.24
C SER A 191 4.20 -3.63 -1.83
N TRP A 192 3.90 -2.81 -0.81
CA TRP A 192 4.13 -3.16 0.60
C TRP A 192 3.06 -4.09 1.18
N MET A 193 1.89 -4.20 0.55
CA MET A 193 0.80 -5.05 1.00
C MET A 193 1.13 -6.55 0.80
N TRP A 194 2.15 -6.88 -0.01
CA TRP A 194 2.59 -8.25 -0.28
C TRP A 194 3.07 -9.08 0.91
N ARG A 195 3.41 -8.51 2.08
CA ARG A 195 3.86 -9.28 3.24
C ARG A 195 2.75 -10.11 3.94
N GLY A 196 1.52 -10.08 3.42
CA GLY A 196 0.46 -11.01 3.81
C GLY A 196 -0.82 -10.95 2.96
N LEU A 197 -0.79 -10.34 1.76
CA LEU A 197 -1.98 -10.01 0.96
C LEU A 197 -2.03 -10.71 -0.40
N SER A 198 -1.89 -12.03 -0.43
CA SER A 198 -2.43 -12.78 -1.58
C SER A 198 -3.96 -12.78 -1.54
N PHE A 199 -4.56 -12.73 -0.34
CA PHE A 199 -6.00 -12.93 -0.12
C PHE A 199 -6.89 -11.86 -0.75
N LEU A 200 -6.49 -10.58 -0.78
CA LEU A 200 -7.34 -9.49 -1.27
C LEU A 200 -7.28 -9.32 -2.79
N ILE A 201 -6.24 -9.86 -3.43
CA ILE A 201 -6.01 -9.74 -4.87
C ILE A 201 -7.20 -10.31 -5.68
N PRO A 202 -7.74 -11.50 -5.37
CA PRO A 202 -8.95 -12.02 -6.04
C PRO A 202 -10.14 -11.07 -5.97
N PHE A 203 -10.44 -10.52 -4.79
CA PHE A 203 -11.55 -9.59 -4.61
C PHE A 203 -11.35 -8.30 -5.40
N LEU A 204 -10.12 -7.79 -5.46
CA LEU A 204 -9.82 -6.61 -6.27
C LEU A 204 -10.01 -6.88 -7.76
N PHE A 205 -9.53 -8.03 -8.26
CA PHE A 205 -9.70 -8.37 -9.67
C PHE A 205 -11.17 -8.60 -10.05
N ILE A 206 -11.96 -9.24 -9.19
CA ILE A 206 -13.41 -9.36 -9.41
C ILE A 206 -14.04 -7.95 -9.46
N GLY A 207 -13.64 -7.03 -8.57
CA GLY A 207 -14.08 -5.63 -8.62
C GLY A 207 -13.71 -4.93 -9.92
N TYR A 208 -12.49 -5.14 -10.43
CA TYR A 208 -12.05 -4.57 -11.71
C TYR A 208 -12.82 -5.17 -12.89
N ILE A 209 -13.09 -6.48 -12.88
CA ILE A 209 -13.92 -7.12 -13.90
C ILE A 209 -15.34 -6.57 -13.86
N PHE A 210 -15.93 -6.37 -12.67
CA PHE A 210 -17.25 -5.74 -12.54
C PHE A 210 -17.22 -4.29 -13.03
N GLN A 211 -16.13 -3.56 -12.79
CA GLN A 211 -15.93 -2.22 -13.33
C GLN A 211 -15.89 -2.23 -14.87
N ALA A 212 -15.22 -3.20 -15.49
CA ALA A 212 -15.24 -3.39 -16.94
C ALA A 212 -16.63 -3.79 -17.45
N TYR A 213 -17.35 -4.63 -16.70
CA TYR A 213 -18.72 -5.01 -17.03
C TYR A 213 -19.67 -3.80 -17.03
N ASN A 214 -19.50 -2.87 -16.08
CA ASN A 214 -20.23 -1.59 -16.12
C ASN A 214 -19.89 -0.78 -17.37
N ALA A 215 -18.61 -0.66 -17.73
CA ALA A 215 -18.19 0.04 -18.94
C ALA A 215 -18.82 -0.59 -20.19
N TRP A 216 -18.87 -1.92 -20.27
CA TRP A 216 -19.47 -2.68 -21.36
C TRP A 216 -21.00 -2.50 -21.43
N THR A 217 -21.72 -2.64 -20.32
CA THR A 217 -23.17 -2.42 -20.29
C THR A 217 -23.50 -1.00 -20.74
N LEU A 218 -22.77 0.00 -20.24
CA LEU A 218 -22.93 1.40 -20.65
C LEU A 218 -22.61 1.60 -22.13
N TYR A 219 -21.56 0.96 -22.65
CA TYR A 219 -21.24 1.02 -24.07
C TYR A 219 -22.40 0.51 -24.94
N LYS A 220 -22.98 -0.65 -24.57
CA LYS A 220 -24.16 -1.18 -25.27
C LYS A 220 -25.39 -0.29 -25.15
N LEU A 221 -25.58 0.37 -24.00
CA LEU A 221 -26.67 1.33 -23.81
C LEU A 221 -26.52 2.61 -24.65
N THR A 222 -25.36 2.87 -25.25
CA THR A 222 -25.23 4.01 -26.19
C THR A 222 -26.00 3.82 -27.49
N GLU A 223 -26.34 2.57 -27.85
CA GLU A 223 -27.15 2.23 -29.02
C GLU A 223 -28.67 2.33 -28.75
N HIS A 224 -29.08 2.59 -27.51
CA HIS A 224 -30.50 2.72 -27.16
C HIS A 224 -31.13 3.97 -27.81
N PRO A 225 -32.39 3.93 -28.27
CA PRO A 225 -33.05 5.10 -28.87
C PRO A 225 -33.02 6.36 -27.99
N ASP A 226 -33.24 6.19 -26.69
CA ASP A 226 -33.19 7.27 -25.68
C ASP A 226 -31.80 7.47 -25.06
N ALA A 227 -30.74 6.99 -25.69
CA ALA A 227 -29.39 7.15 -25.17
C ALA A 227 -28.99 8.63 -25.13
N THR A 228 -28.46 9.05 -24.00
CA THR A 228 -27.93 10.40 -23.81
C THR A 228 -26.40 10.37 -23.71
N TRP A 229 -25.75 11.51 -23.94
CA TRP A 229 -24.29 11.59 -23.98
C TRP A 229 -23.62 11.16 -22.66
N GLN A 230 -24.32 11.29 -21.53
CA GLN A 230 -23.86 10.86 -20.21
C GLN A 230 -23.46 9.38 -20.21
N ILE A 231 -24.21 8.54 -20.94
CA ILE A 231 -23.99 7.10 -21.03
C ILE A 231 -22.64 6.79 -21.66
N ALA A 232 -22.35 7.44 -22.80
CA ALA A 232 -21.09 7.27 -23.52
C ALA A 232 -19.90 7.76 -22.68
N VAL A 233 -20.04 8.92 -22.03
CA VAL A 233 -19.00 9.46 -21.14
C VAL A 233 -18.75 8.52 -19.96
N LEU A 234 -19.79 8.01 -19.31
CA LEU A 234 -19.64 7.06 -18.21
C LEU A 234 -18.98 5.77 -18.66
N SER A 235 -19.34 5.22 -19.82
CA SER A 235 -18.67 4.04 -20.39
C SER A 235 -17.16 4.24 -20.49
N ILE A 236 -16.72 5.38 -21.04
CA ILE A 236 -15.30 5.73 -21.17
C ILE A 236 -14.64 5.90 -19.79
N LEU A 237 -15.28 6.61 -18.86
CA LEU A 237 -14.72 6.83 -17.52
C LEU A 237 -14.55 5.52 -16.75
N PHE A 238 -15.56 4.63 -16.77
CA PHE A 238 -15.46 3.30 -16.16
C PHE A 238 -14.36 2.46 -16.80
N LEU A 239 -14.18 2.55 -18.13
CA LEU A 239 -13.10 1.86 -18.84
C LEU A 239 -11.71 2.38 -18.44
N ILE A 240 -11.52 3.70 -18.35
CA ILE A 240 -10.27 4.32 -17.89
C ILE A 240 -9.93 3.86 -16.47
N LEU A 241 -10.92 3.89 -15.58
CA LEU A 241 -10.73 3.43 -14.20
C LEU A 241 -10.35 1.95 -14.15
N PHE A 242 -11.04 1.09 -14.92
CA PHE A 242 -10.71 -0.32 -15.04
C PHE A 242 -9.26 -0.55 -15.52
N VAL A 243 -8.87 0.09 -16.62
CA VAL A 243 -7.54 -0.07 -17.23
C VAL A 243 -6.46 0.38 -16.25
N GLY A 244 -6.62 1.54 -15.61
CA GLY A 244 -5.60 2.02 -14.68
C GLY A 244 -5.56 1.26 -13.36
N ASN A 245 -6.71 0.83 -12.81
CA ASN A 245 -6.75 -0.01 -11.61
C ASN A 245 -6.09 -1.38 -11.86
N THR A 246 -6.37 -1.98 -13.01
CA THR A 246 -5.76 -3.24 -13.44
C THR A 246 -4.26 -3.07 -13.66
N THR A 247 -3.86 -2.04 -14.42
CA THR A 247 -2.44 -1.80 -14.75
C THR A 247 -1.63 -1.53 -13.49
N THR A 248 -2.11 -0.69 -12.58
CA THR A 248 -1.38 -0.38 -11.35
C THR A 248 -1.23 -1.57 -10.41
N THR A 249 -2.27 -2.40 -10.30
CA THR A 249 -2.19 -3.66 -9.54
C THR A 249 -1.23 -4.63 -10.22
N MET A 250 -1.33 -4.80 -11.55
CA MET A 250 -0.45 -5.69 -12.32
C MET A 250 1.02 -5.29 -12.23
N LEU A 251 1.36 -4.00 -12.31
CA LEU A 251 2.76 -3.53 -12.20
C LEU A 251 3.41 -3.84 -10.85
N VAL A 252 2.60 -4.03 -9.80
CA VAL A 252 3.06 -4.36 -8.46
C VAL A 252 3.36 -5.86 -8.30
N ILE A 253 2.83 -6.73 -9.16
CA ILE A 253 3.02 -8.19 -9.08
C ILE A 253 4.45 -8.62 -9.51
N PRO A 254 5.00 -8.21 -10.68
CA PRO A 254 6.33 -8.62 -11.15
C PRO A 254 7.46 -8.15 -10.23
N GLN A 255 7.33 -6.95 -9.65
CA GLN A 255 8.33 -6.38 -8.74
C GLN A 255 8.57 -7.30 -7.53
N LYS A 256 7.51 -7.97 -7.05
CA LYS A 256 7.63 -8.91 -5.93
C LYS A 256 8.15 -10.27 -6.36
N LEU A 257 7.76 -10.78 -7.52
CA LEU A 257 8.26 -12.06 -8.03
C LEU A 257 9.79 -12.02 -8.20
N ARG A 258 10.31 -10.94 -8.80
CA ARG A 258 11.76 -10.69 -8.90
C ARG A 258 12.44 -10.57 -7.53
N GLY A 259 11.80 -9.88 -6.57
CA GLY A 259 12.31 -9.75 -5.21
C GLY A 259 12.44 -11.08 -4.45
N ARG A 260 11.41 -11.94 -4.50
CA ARG A 260 11.47 -13.28 -3.86
C ARG A 260 12.53 -14.17 -4.49
N ILE A 261 12.66 -14.13 -5.81
CA ILE A 261 13.70 -14.86 -6.54
C ILE A 261 15.08 -14.40 -6.07
N LYS A 262 15.32 -13.08 -5.98
CA LYS A 262 16.59 -12.52 -5.49
C LYS A 262 16.91 -12.92 -4.04
N GLU A 263 15.92 -12.88 -3.15
CA GLU A 263 16.05 -13.34 -1.75
C GLU A 263 16.41 -14.82 -1.68
N ARG A 264 15.75 -15.66 -2.48
CA ARG A 264 15.99 -17.11 -2.55
C ARG A 264 17.40 -17.41 -3.03
N TYR A 265 17.87 -16.71 -4.07
CA TYR A 265 19.26 -16.82 -4.52
C TYR A 265 20.27 -16.37 -3.46
N ARG A 266 19.98 -15.29 -2.71
CA ARG A 266 20.83 -14.82 -1.60
C ARG A 266 20.92 -15.82 -0.44
N LEU A 267 19.81 -16.44 -0.07
CA LEU A 267 19.79 -17.49 0.95
C LEU A 267 20.53 -18.74 0.47
N MET A 268 20.35 -19.13 -0.79
CA MET A 268 21.13 -20.22 -1.40
C MET A 268 22.63 -19.92 -1.42
N SER A 269 23.04 -18.70 -1.78
CA SER A 269 24.46 -18.33 -1.78
C SER A 269 25.05 -18.30 -0.37
N LEU A 270 24.30 -17.82 0.63
CA LEU A 270 24.71 -17.88 2.04
C LEU A 270 24.83 -19.31 2.56
N SER A 271 23.88 -20.18 2.20
CA SER A 271 23.91 -21.61 2.55
C SER A 271 25.13 -22.30 1.92
N TRP A 272 25.40 -22.04 0.65
CA TRP A 272 26.61 -22.52 -0.04
C TRP A 272 27.90 -22.04 0.62
N ALA A 273 27.98 -20.75 0.95
CA ALA A 273 29.15 -20.18 1.63
C ALA A 273 29.38 -20.80 3.02
N MET A 274 28.31 -21.05 3.79
CA MET A 274 28.41 -21.75 5.08
C MET A 274 28.87 -23.20 4.92
N LYS A 275 28.34 -23.92 3.93
CA LYS A 275 28.72 -25.32 3.64
C LYS A 275 30.18 -25.43 3.20
N ALA A 276 30.65 -24.52 2.36
CA ALA A 276 32.06 -24.44 1.94
C ALA A 276 32.99 -24.14 3.12
N ARG A 277 32.61 -23.24 4.04
CA ARG A 277 33.37 -22.98 5.28
C ARG A 277 33.45 -24.20 6.19
N GLN A 278 32.36 -24.97 6.32
CA GLN A 278 32.35 -26.23 7.07
C GLN A 278 33.28 -27.27 6.45
N HIS A 279 33.25 -27.43 5.12
CA HIS A 279 34.13 -28.35 4.41
C HIS A 279 35.61 -27.99 4.58
N ASN A 280 35.97 -26.70 4.43
CA ASN A 280 37.34 -26.26 4.65
C ASN A 280 37.80 -26.47 6.10
N LYS A 281 36.95 -26.18 7.10
CA LYS A 281 37.28 -26.46 8.51
C LYS A 281 37.48 -27.96 8.77
N GLY A 282 36.65 -28.82 8.18
CA GLY A 282 36.80 -30.27 8.28
C GLY A 282 38.09 -30.78 7.63
N ALA A 283 38.42 -30.26 6.44
CA ALA A 283 39.68 -30.57 5.76
C ALA A 283 40.91 -30.13 6.57
N GLN A 284 40.86 -28.96 7.20
CA GLN A 284 41.91 -28.44 8.08
C GLN A 284 42.08 -29.30 9.35
N TYR A 285 40.98 -29.76 9.93
CA TYR A 285 41.01 -30.67 11.08
C TYR A 285 41.60 -32.03 10.71
N MET A 286 41.23 -32.57 9.55
CA MET A 286 41.77 -33.83 9.02
C MET A 286 43.25 -33.71 8.65
N SER A 287 43.70 -32.58 8.11
CA SER A 287 45.13 -32.36 7.85
C SER A 287 45.93 -32.24 9.15
N GLN A 288 45.38 -31.59 10.18
CA GLN A 288 45.99 -31.57 11.51
C GLN A 288 46.07 -32.97 12.12
N LEU A 289 45.00 -33.77 12.05
CA LEU A 289 44.99 -35.16 12.53
C LEU A 289 46.02 -36.03 11.80
N LYS A 290 46.19 -35.85 10.47
CA LYS A 290 47.20 -36.58 9.68
C LYS A 290 48.64 -36.13 9.95
N SER A 291 48.86 -34.93 10.49
CA SER A 291 50.19 -34.44 10.88
C SER A 291 50.66 -34.93 12.26
N PHE A 292 49.82 -35.63 13.03
CA PHE A 292 50.25 -36.26 14.28
C PHE A 292 51.00 -37.57 13.99
N PRO A 293 52.18 -37.80 14.60
CA PRO A 293 52.96 -39.01 14.38
C PRO A 293 52.24 -40.25 14.93
N ALA A 294 52.25 -41.34 14.15
CA ALA A 294 51.48 -42.57 14.40
C ALA A 294 51.93 -43.43 15.59
N SER A 295 52.74 -42.90 16.52
CA SER A 295 53.46 -43.68 17.53
C SER A 295 53.22 -43.22 18.98
N LEU A 296 51.97 -42.98 19.37
CA LEU A 296 51.63 -42.70 20.78
C LEU A 296 50.60 -43.70 21.33
N PRO A 297 50.77 -44.23 22.57
CA PRO A 297 49.93 -45.32 23.08
C PRO A 297 48.49 -44.86 23.39
N ALA A 298 47.55 -45.78 23.23
CA ALA A 298 46.10 -45.56 23.25
C ALA A 298 45.51 -44.94 24.55
N GLU A 299 46.26 -44.89 25.65
CA GLU A 299 45.77 -44.39 26.95
C GLU A 299 45.73 -42.86 27.11
N THR A 300 46.30 -42.09 26.18
CA THR A 300 46.36 -40.61 26.29
C THR A 300 45.23 -39.86 25.56
N TRP A 301 44.43 -40.57 24.75
CA TRP A 301 43.37 -39.96 23.93
C TRP A 301 42.13 -39.53 24.72
N THR A 302 41.75 -40.26 25.77
CA THR A 302 40.51 -40.04 26.53
C THR A 302 40.57 -38.79 27.42
N ARG A 303 41.74 -38.39 27.93
CA ARG A 303 41.87 -37.21 28.80
C ARG A 303 41.93 -35.88 28.05
N SER A 304 42.59 -35.83 26.90
CA SER A 304 42.85 -34.59 26.17
C SER A 304 41.63 -34.08 25.38
N VAL A 305 40.77 -34.98 24.88
CA VAL A 305 39.50 -34.61 24.22
C VAL A 305 38.42 -34.22 25.25
N ALA A 306 38.37 -34.88 26.41
CA ALA A 306 37.40 -34.58 27.47
C ALA A 306 37.63 -33.21 28.15
N LEU A 307 38.89 -32.76 28.28
CA LEU A 307 39.22 -31.44 28.84
C LEU A 307 38.83 -30.27 27.92
N ARG A 308 38.73 -30.49 26.61
CA ARG A 308 38.39 -29.43 25.65
C ARG A 308 36.86 -29.26 25.46
N ALA A 309 36.06 -30.22 25.91
CA ALA A 309 34.59 -30.13 25.91
C ALA A 309 34.00 -29.43 27.15
N ARG A 310 34.82 -29.14 28.18
CA ARG A 310 34.38 -28.57 29.48
C ARG A 310 34.82 -27.12 29.75
N THR A 311 35.18 -26.34 28.74
CA THR A 311 35.39 -24.89 28.94
C THR A 311 34.15 -24.10 28.48
N PRO A 312 33.39 -23.46 29.39
CA PRO A 312 32.37 -22.50 29.00
C PRO A 312 33.08 -21.28 28.40
N ARG A 313 32.57 -20.77 27.28
CA ARG A 313 32.98 -19.46 26.76
C ARG A 313 32.62 -18.40 27.79
N GLY A 314 33.62 -17.90 28.51
CA GLY A 314 33.49 -16.83 29.47
C GLY A 314 32.93 -15.56 28.83
N GLY A 315 32.03 -14.93 29.56
CA GLY A 315 31.41 -13.66 29.23
C GLY A 315 32.41 -12.51 29.26
N GLN A 316 32.07 -11.46 28.50
CA GLN A 316 32.62 -10.12 28.66
C GLN A 316 31.53 -9.26 29.29
N GLU A 317 31.77 -8.80 30.52
CA GLU A 317 31.15 -7.60 31.09
C GLU A 317 32.08 -6.39 30.89
N PRO A 318 31.52 -5.17 30.90
CA PRO A 318 32.15 -3.96 30.36
C PRO A 318 32.96 -3.18 31.40
N ASN A 319 33.93 -2.40 30.91
CA ASN A 319 34.47 -1.21 31.59
C ASN A 319 33.80 0.04 31.02
#